data_AF-A0A922MFS0-F1
#
_entry.id   AF-A0A922MFS0-F1
#
_cell.length_a   1.000
_cell.length_b   1.000
_cell.length_c   1.000
_cell.angle_alpha   90.00
_cell.angle_beta   90.00
_cell.angle_gamma   90.00
#
_symmetry.space_group_name_H-M   'P 1'
#
loop_
_entity.id
_entity.type
_entity.pdbx_description
1 polymer ?
#
loop_
_entity_poly.entity_id
_entity_poly.type
_entity_poly.pdbx_seq_one_letter_code
_entity_poly.pdbx_strand_id
1 'polypeptide(L)'
;MIEIRALIGLLHLIGLYKSSHVHVNDIFSPDGTGLDICRAVMSVQRFKFLMRHLRFDDLNTRDERKAVDKLAPMRELIEEFVQASQKCYSVGEYVTLDEMLETFRAKCAFRQYMPNKPAKYKIKIQALVDARLFYTINLEVYVGVQPAGPYAVENSTTAVDTKRMIQPISGTGRNVTMDNWYTSVPLAEDLLTQHNLTVVGLGLRYCPKKNKVVLLLSTMHNDASVNEGTPKRLPEIISFYNSTKGGVDVVDRLKLNYSVARTC
;
A
#
# COMPACT_ATOMS: atom_id res chain seq x y z
N MET A 1 26.72 9.25 -4.59
CA MET A 1 25.86 8.08 -4.33
C MET A 1 26.24 7.27 -3.08
N ILE A 2 27.52 7.11 -2.73
CA ILE A 2 27.96 6.31 -1.56
C ILE A 2 27.29 6.78 -0.25
N GLU A 3 27.27 8.09 -0.01
CA GLU A 3 26.74 8.66 1.23
C GLU A 3 25.22 8.46 1.40
N ILE A 4 24.44 8.57 0.31
CA ILE A 4 23.00 8.30 0.35
C ILE A 4 22.72 6.81 0.57
N ARG A 5 23.52 5.92 -0.03
CA ARG A 5 23.43 4.47 0.24
C ARG A 5 23.74 4.17 1.71
N ALA A 6 24.75 4.83 2.28
CA ALA A 6 25.08 4.70 3.69
C ALA A 6 23.93 5.19 4.60
N LEU A 7 23.30 6.33 4.27
CA LEU A 7 22.13 6.83 4.98
C LEU A 7 20.96 5.81 4.95
N ILE A 8 20.64 5.29 3.76
CA ILE A 8 19.58 4.28 3.59
C ILE A 8 19.93 3.01 4.39
N GLY A 9 21.19 2.57 4.36
CA GLY A 9 21.66 1.42 5.15
C GLY A 9 21.48 1.63 6.65
N LEU A 10 21.79 2.83 7.16
CA LEU A 10 21.55 3.16 8.57
C LEU A 10 20.07 3.15 8.94
N LEU A 11 19.18 3.64 8.07
CA LEU A 11 17.73 3.59 8.32
C LEU A 11 17.24 2.15 8.45
N HIS A 12 17.71 1.24 7.58
CA HIS A 12 17.37 -0.18 7.66
C HIS A 12 17.89 -0.82 8.96
N LEU A 13 19.13 -0.53 9.34
CA LEU A 13 19.70 -1.03 10.60
C LEU A 13 18.91 -0.53 11.82
N ILE A 14 18.58 0.75 11.85
CA ILE A 14 17.76 1.33 12.92
C ILE A 14 16.40 0.62 13.02
N GLY A 15 15.76 0.35 11.87
CA GLY A 15 14.50 -0.42 11.83
C GLY A 15 14.66 -1.86 12.29
N LEU A 16 15.77 -2.51 11.93
CA LEU A 16 16.13 -3.86 12.39
C LEU A 16 16.24 -3.92 13.92
N TYR A 17 16.94 -2.96 14.53
CA TYR A 17 17.09 -2.81 15.99
C TYR A 17 15.85 -2.23 16.69
N LYS A 18 14.70 -2.13 16.01
CA LYS A 18 13.44 -1.57 16.56
C LYS A 18 13.59 -0.17 17.17
N SER A 19 14.59 0.59 16.71
CA SER A 19 15.00 1.88 17.31
C SER A 19 14.44 3.08 16.54
N SER A 20 13.39 2.87 15.74
CA SER A 20 12.82 3.89 14.84
C SER A 20 12.13 5.04 15.57
N HIS A 21 11.64 4.78 16.78
CA HIS A 21 11.05 5.79 17.67
C HIS A 21 12.00 6.31 18.75
N VAL A 22 13.22 5.77 18.83
CA VAL A 22 14.25 6.24 19.77
C VAL A 22 14.82 7.57 19.27
N HIS A 23 15.15 8.48 20.16
CA HIS A 23 15.70 9.77 19.77
C HIS A 23 17.08 9.61 19.08
N VAL A 24 17.36 10.43 18.07
CA VAL A 24 18.56 10.26 17.21
C VAL A 24 19.85 10.39 18.02
N ASN A 25 19.90 11.21 19.07
CA ASN A 25 21.12 11.32 19.89
C ASN A 25 21.42 10.03 20.64
N ASP A 26 20.39 9.32 21.11
CA ASP A 26 20.54 8.12 21.93
C ASP A 26 21.03 6.96 21.05
N ILE A 27 20.52 6.87 19.82
CA ILE A 27 21.01 5.91 18.81
C ILE A 27 22.49 6.13 18.52
N PHE A 28 22.96 7.38 18.54
CA PHE A 28 24.36 7.73 18.28
C PHE A 28 25.14 7.96 19.58
N SER A 29 24.66 7.49 20.73
CA SER A 29 25.34 7.69 22.01
C SER A 29 26.67 6.92 22.07
N PRO A 30 27.76 7.53 22.57
CA PRO A 30 29.05 6.85 22.70
C PRO A 30 29.21 6.04 23.98
N ASP A 31 28.26 6.10 24.90
CA ASP A 31 28.30 5.49 26.25
C ASP A 31 28.04 3.97 26.28
N GLY A 32 27.99 3.32 25.11
CA GLY A 32 27.68 1.89 24.96
C GLY A 32 26.20 1.55 24.93
N THR A 33 25.30 2.54 25.07
CA THR A 33 23.84 2.34 24.93
C THR A 33 23.35 2.57 23.50
N GLY A 34 24.15 3.25 22.67
CA GLY A 34 23.86 3.51 21.26
C GLY A 34 24.25 2.39 20.30
N LEU A 35 23.97 2.59 19.01
CA LEU A 35 24.38 1.70 17.93
C LEU A 35 25.75 2.14 17.38
N ASP A 36 26.80 1.41 17.74
CA ASP A 36 28.18 1.73 17.33
C ASP A 36 28.35 1.81 15.82
N ILE A 37 27.65 0.95 15.07
CA ILE A 37 27.66 0.95 13.61
C ILE A 37 27.17 2.28 13.02
N CYS A 38 26.22 2.96 13.67
CA CYS A 38 25.73 4.26 13.21
C CYS A 38 26.85 5.31 13.25
N ARG A 39 27.64 5.33 14.32
CA ARG A 39 28.77 6.25 14.50
C ARG A 39 29.96 5.92 13.59
N ALA A 40 30.18 4.63 13.31
CA ALA A 40 31.21 4.17 12.39
C ALA A 40 30.92 4.59 10.93
N VAL A 41 29.64 4.72 10.56
CA VAL A 41 29.24 5.07 9.19
C VAL A 41 29.19 6.58 8.96
N MET A 42 28.60 7.37 9.88
CA MET A 42 28.60 8.83 9.78
C MET A 42 28.36 9.51 11.14
N SER A 43 28.71 10.79 11.25
CA SER A 43 28.41 11.55 12.47
C SER A 43 26.91 11.82 12.63
N VAL A 44 26.47 11.99 13.88
CA VAL A 44 25.07 12.33 14.19
C VAL A 44 24.65 13.66 13.55
N GLN A 45 25.57 14.63 13.48
CA GLN A 45 25.33 15.92 12.82
C GLN A 45 25.13 15.72 11.32
N ARG A 46 25.93 14.86 10.66
CA ARG A 46 25.78 14.58 9.23
C ARG A 46 24.49 13.83 8.94
N PHE A 47 24.13 12.83 9.76
CA PHE A 47 22.86 12.13 9.65
C PHE A 47 21.66 13.10 9.72
N LYS A 48 21.62 13.97 10.75
CA LYS A 48 20.57 14.99 10.90
C LYS A 48 20.55 15.98 9.73
N PHE A 49 21.72 16.39 9.25
CA PHE A 49 21.81 17.28 8.10
C PHE A 49 21.19 16.64 6.86
N LEU A 50 21.56 15.41 6.53
CA LEU A 50 21.04 14.71 5.35
C LEU A 50 19.52 14.47 5.45
N MET A 51 19.05 13.99 6.60
CA MET A 51 17.61 13.73 6.83
C MET A 51 16.74 14.98 6.63
N ARG A 52 17.24 16.18 6.96
CA ARG A 52 16.50 17.45 6.78
C ARG A 52 16.52 17.97 5.34
N HIS A 53 17.56 17.65 4.58
CA HIS A 53 17.81 18.23 3.25
C HIS A 53 17.53 17.25 2.10
N LEU A 54 17.09 16.03 2.38
CA LEU A 54 16.68 15.09 1.34
C LEU A 54 15.49 15.65 0.54
N ARG A 55 15.64 15.69 -0.78
CA ARG A 55 14.62 16.14 -1.74
C ARG A 55 14.59 15.14 -2.91
N PHE A 56 13.43 15.00 -3.53
CA PHE A 56 13.20 14.05 -4.62
C PHE A 56 12.66 14.75 -5.87
N ASP A 57 12.96 16.03 -6.00
CA ASP A 57 12.39 16.87 -7.04
C ASP A 57 13.31 18.05 -7.36
N ASP A 58 13.18 18.61 -8.57
CA ASP A 58 13.88 19.82 -8.97
C ASP A 58 13.13 21.07 -8.47
N LEU A 59 13.86 21.96 -7.80
CA LEU A 59 13.38 23.23 -7.28
C LEU A 59 12.90 24.15 -8.42
N ASN A 60 13.58 24.16 -9.56
CA ASN A 60 13.34 25.11 -10.64
C ASN A 60 12.01 24.87 -11.36
N THR A 61 11.54 23.62 -11.40
CA THR A 61 10.28 23.22 -12.05
C THR A 61 9.16 22.95 -11.05
N ARG A 62 9.41 23.14 -9.75
CA ARG A 62 8.50 22.72 -8.68
C ARG A 62 7.15 23.41 -8.74
N ASP A 63 7.13 24.72 -8.97
CA ASP A 63 5.90 25.50 -8.90
C ASP A 63 4.96 25.15 -10.08
N GLU A 64 5.52 24.95 -11.27
CA GLU A 64 4.80 24.47 -12.45
C GLU A 64 4.22 23.06 -12.22
N ARG A 65 5.02 22.12 -11.70
CA ARG A 65 4.55 20.76 -11.42
C ARG A 65 3.47 20.72 -10.35
N LYS A 66 3.58 21.52 -9.29
CA LYS A 66 2.55 21.63 -8.24
C LYS A 66 1.22 22.20 -8.75
N ALA A 67 1.25 23.01 -9.81
CA ALA A 67 0.05 23.56 -10.40
C ALA A 67 -0.86 22.48 -11.02
N VAL A 68 -0.29 21.31 -11.37
CA VAL A 68 -1.00 20.19 -12.01
C VAL A 68 -0.98 18.89 -11.18
N ASP A 69 -0.11 18.77 -10.18
CA ASP A 69 0.04 17.56 -9.37
C ASP A 69 0.38 17.84 -7.89
N LYS A 70 -0.51 17.42 -6.98
CA LYS A 70 -0.26 17.47 -5.54
C LYS A 70 0.86 16.56 -5.07
N LEU A 71 1.17 15.50 -5.82
CA LEU A 71 2.26 14.56 -5.52
C LEU A 71 3.60 14.97 -6.15
N ALA A 72 3.67 16.11 -6.85
CA ALA A 72 4.85 16.54 -7.61
C ALA A 72 6.19 16.33 -6.89
N PRO A 73 6.36 16.62 -5.58
CA PRO A 73 7.65 16.43 -4.90
C PRO A 73 8.15 14.98 -4.79
N MET A 74 7.31 13.97 -5.07
CA MET A 74 7.63 12.55 -4.96
C MET A 74 7.17 11.72 -6.18
N ARG A 75 6.52 12.34 -7.16
CA ARG A 75 5.91 11.71 -8.34
C ARG A 75 6.87 10.76 -9.04
N GLU A 76 8.02 11.30 -9.47
CA GLU A 76 9.03 10.56 -10.24
C GLU A 76 9.56 9.36 -9.43
N LEU A 77 9.91 9.57 -8.17
CA LEU A 77 10.40 8.50 -7.29
C LEU A 77 9.39 7.35 -7.14
N ILE A 78 8.11 7.68 -6.93
CA ILE A 78 7.06 6.66 -6.75
C ILE A 78 6.84 5.89 -8.05
N GLU A 79 6.81 6.57 -9.19
CA GLU A 79 6.62 5.93 -10.50
C GLU A 79 7.81 5.04 -10.86
N GLU A 80 9.04 5.49 -10.64
CA GLU A 80 10.23 4.67 -10.83
C GLU A 80 10.22 3.43 -9.93
N PHE A 81 9.83 3.59 -8.66
CA PHE A 81 9.71 2.48 -7.71
C PHE A 81 8.67 1.45 -8.17
N VAL A 82 7.48 1.91 -8.57
CA VAL A 82 6.40 1.04 -9.05
C VAL A 82 6.80 0.33 -10.33
N GLN A 83 7.40 1.03 -11.30
CA GLN A 83 7.90 0.43 -12.53
C GLN A 83 8.98 -0.62 -12.25
N ALA A 84 9.88 -0.37 -11.31
CA ALA A 84 10.89 -1.35 -10.90
C ALA A 84 10.22 -2.58 -10.26
N SER A 85 9.21 -2.39 -9.41
CA SER A 85 8.45 -3.48 -8.81
C SER A 85 7.81 -4.39 -9.87
N GLN A 86 7.15 -3.79 -10.86
CA GLN A 86 6.50 -4.50 -11.96
C GLN A 86 7.50 -5.27 -12.85
N LYS A 87 8.73 -4.77 -13.00
CA LYS A 87 9.79 -5.42 -13.80
C LYS A 87 10.47 -6.57 -13.06
N CYS A 88 10.57 -6.48 -11.73
CA CYS A 88 11.34 -7.42 -10.92
C CYS A 88 10.60 -8.73 -10.62
N TYR A 89 9.27 -8.74 -10.67
CA TYR A 89 8.50 -9.90 -10.23
C TYR A 89 7.18 -10.06 -11.00
N SER A 90 6.85 -11.31 -11.34
CA SER A 90 5.53 -11.68 -11.85
C SER A 90 4.73 -12.33 -10.72
N VAL A 91 3.61 -11.71 -10.35
CA VAL A 91 2.73 -12.20 -9.28
C VAL A 91 2.04 -13.50 -9.65
N GLY A 92 1.65 -14.27 -8.63
CA GLY A 92 0.92 -15.52 -8.77
C GLY A 92 -0.53 -15.34 -9.25
N GLU A 93 -1.31 -16.41 -9.12
CA GLU A 93 -2.70 -16.49 -9.59
C GLU A 93 -3.65 -15.58 -8.81
N TYR A 94 -3.33 -15.31 -7.55
CA TYR A 94 -4.21 -14.62 -6.61
C TYR A 94 -3.56 -13.33 -6.13
N VAL A 95 -4.24 -12.21 -6.37
CA VAL A 95 -3.83 -10.89 -5.91
C VAL A 95 -4.93 -10.25 -5.06
N THR A 96 -4.53 -9.35 -4.18
CA THR A 96 -5.41 -8.57 -3.31
C THR A 96 -5.28 -7.10 -3.65
N LEU A 97 -6.41 -6.43 -3.89
CA LEU A 97 -6.48 -4.98 -4.02
C LEU A 97 -7.11 -4.41 -2.74
N ASP A 98 -6.34 -3.60 -2.04
CA ASP A 98 -6.81 -2.89 -0.85
C ASP A 98 -5.96 -1.64 -0.59
N GLU A 99 -6.23 -0.94 0.50
CA GLU A 99 -5.49 0.23 0.95
C GLU A 99 -4.45 -0.06 2.05
N MET A 100 -3.26 0.49 1.87
CA MET A 100 -2.27 0.70 2.93
C MET A 100 -2.42 2.08 3.55
N LEU A 101 -2.19 2.17 4.85
CA LEU A 101 -2.47 3.39 5.63
C LEU A 101 -1.27 3.89 6.43
N GLU A 102 -0.53 4.84 5.86
CA GLU A 102 0.65 5.44 6.50
C GLU A 102 0.28 6.53 7.49
N THR A 103 0.81 6.48 8.71
CA THR A 103 0.52 7.51 9.72
C THR A 103 1.30 8.79 9.46
N PHE A 104 0.60 9.91 9.30
CA PHE A 104 1.24 11.20 9.05
C PHE A 104 0.42 12.34 9.65
N ARG A 105 1.04 13.12 10.56
CA ARG A 105 0.36 14.21 11.27
C ARG A 105 0.69 15.61 10.72
N ALA A 106 1.79 15.78 9.99
CA ALA A 106 2.20 17.08 9.50
C ALA A 106 1.21 17.65 8.46
N LYS A 107 1.37 18.93 8.12
CA LYS A 107 0.56 19.58 7.10
C LYS A 107 0.85 18.94 5.73
N CYS A 108 -0.16 18.25 5.19
CA CYS A 108 -0.14 17.66 3.86
C CYS A 108 -1.54 17.80 3.24
N ALA A 109 -1.59 18.19 1.96
CA ALA A 109 -2.83 18.54 1.27
C ALA A 109 -3.79 17.34 1.10
N PHE A 110 -3.28 16.12 1.16
CA PHE A 110 -4.03 14.89 0.92
C PHE A 110 -4.09 13.94 2.14
N ARG A 111 -3.72 14.46 3.31
CA ARG A 111 -3.88 13.74 4.58
C ARG A 111 -5.36 13.48 4.87
N GLN A 112 -5.70 12.22 5.12
CA GLN A 112 -7.05 11.76 5.44
C GLN A 112 -7.26 11.64 6.95
N TYR A 113 -8.48 11.94 7.40
CA TYR A 113 -8.92 11.72 8.78
C TYR A 113 -9.79 10.45 8.86
N MET A 114 -9.37 9.50 9.70
CA MET A 114 -10.00 8.20 9.87
C MET A 114 -10.30 7.95 11.36
N PRO A 115 -11.49 8.33 11.85
CA PRO A 115 -11.80 8.31 13.29
C PRO A 115 -11.77 6.91 13.90
N ASN A 116 -12.08 5.88 13.11
CA ASN A 116 -12.16 4.48 13.55
C ASN A 116 -10.80 3.77 13.61
N LYS A 117 -9.70 4.43 13.23
CA LYS A 117 -8.35 3.84 13.27
C LYS A 117 -7.55 4.43 14.45
N PRO A 118 -6.66 3.64 15.10
CA PRO A 118 -5.89 4.11 16.26
C PRO A 118 -5.10 5.41 15.98
N ALA A 119 -4.47 5.49 14.82
CA ALA A 119 -3.90 6.72 14.30
C ALA A 119 -4.90 7.38 13.34
N LYS A 120 -5.46 8.53 13.75
CA LYS A 120 -6.55 9.19 13.01
C LYS A 120 -6.10 9.90 11.74
N TYR A 121 -4.85 10.35 11.66
CA TYR A 121 -4.33 11.10 10.51
C TYR A 121 -3.38 10.25 9.69
N LYS A 122 -3.75 10.00 8.43
CA LYS A 122 -3.11 9.02 7.57
C LYS A 122 -2.99 9.48 6.12
N ILE A 123 -1.99 8.96 5.41
CA ILE A 123 -1.92 9.00 3.95
C ILE A 123 -2.46 7.64 3.47
N LYS A 124 -3.43 7.67 2.56
CA LYS A 124 -4.02 6.47 1.96
C LYS A 124 -3.23 6.11 0.70
N ILE A 125 -2.82 4.86 0.58
CA ILE A 125 -2.10 4.33 -0.58
C ILE A 125 -2.85 3.09 -1.04
N GLN A 126 -3.30 3.05 -2.29
CA GLN A 126 -3.87 1.84 -2.89
C GLN A 126 -2.73 0.90 -3.24
N ALA A 127 -2.92 -0.39 -2.98
CA ALA A 127 -1.90 -1.41 -3.19
C ALA A 127 -2.48 -2.66 -3.83
N LEU A 128 -1.80 -3.14 -4.87
CA LEU A 128 -2.05 -4.44 -5.48
C LEU A 128 -0.94 -5.40 -5.04
N VAL A 129 -1.31 -6.44 -4.31
CA VAL A 129 -0.38 -7.32 -3.60
C VAL A 129 -0.64 -8.78 -3.93
N ASP A 130 0.40 -9.58 -4.11
CA ASP A 130 0.31 -11.04 -4.22
C ASP A 130 -0.25 -11.64 -2.92
N ALA A 131 -1.34 -12.43 -3.02
CA ALA A 131 -2.03 -12.95 -1.85
C ALA A 131 -1.23 -14.03 -1.09
N ARG A 132 -0.22 -14.64 -1.70
CA ARG A 132 0.59 -15.73 -1.12
C ARG A 132 1.97 -15.27 -0.69
N LEU A 133 2.64 -14.51 -1.55
CA LEU A 133 4.03 -14.06 -1.34
C LEU A 133 4.13 -12.64 -0.82
N PHE A 134 3.00 -11.93 -0.74
CA PHE A 134 2.92 -10.58 -0.17
C PHE A 134 3.80 -9.57 -0.91
N TYR A 135 4.01 -9.80 -2.20
CA TYR A 135 4.76 -8.89 -3.07
C TYR A 135 3.84 -7.79 -3.63
N THR A 136 4.22 -6.53 -3.45
CA THR A 136 3.43 -5.40 -3.93
C THR A 136 3.79 -5.06 -5.37
N ILE A 137 2.95 -5.44 -6.33
CA ILE A 137 3.19 -5.19 -7.77
C ILE A 137 2.83 -3.76 -8.19
N ASN A 138 1.82 -3.14 -7.56
CA ASN A 138 1.40 -1.79 -7.93
C ASN A 138 1.02 -0.95 -6.70
N LEU A 139 1.28 0.36 -6.74
CA LEU A 139 0.99 1.32 -5.68
C LEU A 139 0.51 2.64 -6.27
N GLU A 140 -0.53 3.22 -5.69
CA GLU A 140 -0.99 4.57 -6.05
C GLU A 140 -1.33 5.38 -4.79
N VAL A 141 -0.73 6.55 -4.63
CA VAL A 141 -1.01 7.42 -3.48
C VAL A 141 -2.30 8.18 -3.73
N TYR A 142 -3.27 8.04 -2.83
CA TYR A 142 -4.52 8.78 -2.90
C TYR A 142 -4.30 10.24 -2.49
N VAL A 143 -4.39 11.14 -3.47
CA VAL A 143 -4.16 12.58 -3.29
C VAL A 143 -5.43 13.44 -3.28
N GLY A 144 -6.60 12.79 -3.26
CA GLY A 144 -7.89 13.46 -3.38
C GLY A 144 -8.06 14.14 -4.73
N VAL A 145 -8.80 15.25 -4.80
CA VAL A 145 -9.04 15.98 -6.05
C VAL A 145 -7.74 16.64 -6.53
N GLN A 146 -7.30 16.33 -7.74
CA GLN A 146 -6.11 16.94 -8.36
C GLN A 146 -6.47 18.26 -9.06
N PRO A 147 -5.52 19.22 -9.18
CA PRO A 147 -5.69 20.39 -10.03
C PRO A 147 -5.87 19.99 -11.50
N ALA A 148 -6.45 20.87 -12.31
CA ALA A 148 -6.62 20.63 -13.74
C ALA A 148 -5.26 20.30 -14.40
N GLY A 149 -5.20 19.18 -15.13
CA GLY A 149 -3.97 18.69 -15.72
C GLY A 149 -4.01 17.19 -15.99
N PRO A 150 -2.89 16.58 -16.41
CA PRO A 150 -2.84 15.16 -16.77
C PRO A 150 -3.11 14.22 -15.59
N TYR A 151 -2.91 14.69 -14.36
CA TYR A 151 -3.17 13.92 -13.14
C TYR A 151 -4.59 14.12 -12.59
N ALA A 152 -5.40 14.99 -13.22
CA ALA A 152 -6.82 15.16 -12.91
C ALA A 152 -7.65 14.01 -13.48
N VAL A 153 -7.40 12.80 -12.97
CA VAL A 153 -8.25 11.66 -13.27
C VAL A 153 -9.50 11.76 -12.40
N GLU A 154 -10.64 11.36 -12.96
CA GLU A 154 -11.89 11.29 -12.22
C GLU A 154 -11.76 10.25 -11.10
N ASN A 155 -11.49 10.71 -9.88
CA ASN A 155 -11.54 9.89 -8.66
C ASN A 155 -12.99 9.63 -8.22
N SER A 156 -13.96 9.80 -9.13
CA SER A 156 -15.40 9.83 -8.80
C SER A 156 -15.95 8.46 -8.46
N THR A 157 -15.33 7.37 -8.93
CA THR A 157 -15.76 6.00 -8.62
C THR A 157 -14.60 5.07 -8.36
N THR A 158 -14.78 4.17 -7.38
CA THR A 158 -13.79 3.12 -7.07
C THR A 158 -13.49 2.23 -8.28
N ALA A 159 -14.39 2.16 -9.26
CA ALA A 159 -14.19 1.40 -10.49
C ALA A 159 -13.02 1.93 -11.34
N VAL A 160 -12.89 3.25 -11.49
CA VAL A 160 -11.79 3.84 -12.28
C VAL A 160 -10.44 3.56 -11.61
N ASP A 161 -10.39 3.73 -10.28
CA ASP A 161 -9.20 3.43 -9.47
C ASP A 161 -8.81 1.95 -9.59
N THR A 162 -9.78 1.03 -9.44
CA THR A 162 -9.53 -0.41 -9.61
C THR A 162 -8.96 -0.71 -10.99
N LYS A 163 -9.52 -0.15 -12.06
CA LYS A 163 -9.02 -0.36 -13.43
C LYS A 163 -7.59 0.13 -13.63
N ARG A 164 -7.19 1.25 -13.01
CA ARG A 164 -5.80 1.73 -13.05
C ARG A 164 -4.87 0.79 -12.28
N MET A 165 -5.29 0.36 -11.10
CA MET A 165 -4.49 -0.51 -10.24
C MET A 165 -4.22 -1.88 -10.86
N ILE A 166 -5.17 -2.45 -11.60
CA ILE A 166 -5.05 -3.78 -12.22
C ILE A 166 -4.35 -3.79 -13.59
N GLN A 167 -3.99 -2.62 -14.16
CA GLN A 167 -3.33 -2.57 -15.48
C GLN A 167 -2.15 -3.54 -15.62
N PRO A 168 -1.24 -3.69 -14.63
CA PRO A 168 -0.09 -4.59 -14.76
C PRO A 168 -0.44 -6.07 -14.91
N ILE A 169 -1.66 -6.47 -14.56
CA ILE A 169 -2.13 -7.87 -14.62
C ILE A 169 -3.30 -8.06 -15.58
N SER A 170 -3.71 -7.01 -16.30
CA SER A 170 -4.78 -7.10 -17.29
C SER A 170 -4.43 -8.11 -18.38
N GLY A 171 -5.39 -8.93 -18.77
CA GLY A 171 -5.27 -9.96 -19.81
C GLY A 171 -4.78 -11.32 -19.32
N THR A 172 -4.46 -11.46 -18.03
CA THR A 172 -3.64 -12.60 -17.56
C THR A 172 -4.40 -13.78 -16.96
N GLY A 173 -5.72 -13.68 -16.77
CA GLY A 173 -6.52 -14.74 -16.16
C GLY A 173 -6.42 -14.84 -14.63
N ARG A 174 -5.74 -13.91 -13.98
CA ARG A 174 -5.58 -13.87 -12.51
C ARG A 174 -6.88 -13.52 -11.79
N ASN A 175 -6.94 -13.87 -10.51
CA ASN A 175 -8.03 -13.49 -9.61
C ASN A 175 -7.65 -12.28 -8.74
N VAL A 176 -8.55 -11.32 -8.64
CA VAL A 176 -8.44 -10.16 -7.76
C VAL A 176 -9.42 -10.28 -6.61
N THR A 177 -8.88 -10.40 -5.40
CA THR A 177 -9.64 -10.30 -4.16
C THR A 177 -9.74 -8.85 -3.72
N MET A 178 -10.94 -8.37 -3.42
CA MET A 178 -11.18 -6.96 -3.11
C MET A 178 -12.25 -6.76 -2.03
N ASP A 179 -12.16 -5.67 -1.27
CA ASP A 179 -13.17 -5.33 -0.27
C ASP A 179 -14.43 -4.70 -0.91
N ASN A 180 -15.48 -4.54 -0.12
CA ASN A 180 -16.75 -3.96 -0.53
C ASN A 180 -16.62 -2.56 -1.14
N TRP A 181 -15.63 -1.77 -0.71
CA TRP A 181 -15.39 -0.45 -1.29
C TRP A 181 -15.06 -0.51 -2.79
N TYR A 182 -14.39 -1.59 -3.22
CA TYR A 182 -13.91 -1.82 -4.57
C TYR A 182 -14.83 -2.73 -5.39
N THR A 183 -15.86 -3.34 -4.77
CA THR A 183 -16.67 -4.39 -5.41
C THR A 183 -17.99 -3.84 -5.94
N SER A 184 -18.27 -4.07 -7.23
CA SER A 184 -19.61 -3.87 -7.81
C SER A 184 -19.86 -4.86 -8.95
N VAL A 185 -21.12 -5.19 -9.23
CA VAL A 185 -21.48 -6.11 -10.32
C VAL A 185 -20.99 -5.62 -11.68
N PRO A 186 -21.22 -4.34 -12.08
CA PRO A 186 -20.74 -3.86 -13.38
C PRO A 186 -19.22 -3.93 -13.52
N LEU A 187 -18.49 -3.65 -12.43
CA LEU A 187 -17.03 -3.75 -12.43
C LEU A 187 -16.56 -5.20 -12.55
N ALA A 188 -17.22 -6.15 -11.88
CA ALA A 188 -16.85 -7.56 -11.97
C ALA A 188 -17.07 -8.12 -13.39
N GLU A 189 -18.15 -7.74 -14.05
CA GLU A 189 -18.43 -8.10 -15.46
C GLU A 189 -17.40 -7.48 -16.41
N ASP A 190 -17.06 -6.21 -16.20
CA ASP A 190 -16.04 -5.50 -16.99
C ASP A 190 -14.64 -6.12 -16.83
N LEU A 191 -14.24 -6.44 -15.60
CA LEU A 191 -12.95 -7.09 -15.34
C LEU A 191 -12.88 -8.48 -15.97
N LEU A 192 -13.99 -9.23 -15.97
CA LEU A 192 -14.07 -10.53 -16.62
C LEU A 192 -13.97 -10.43 -18.14
N THR A 193 -14.75 -9.53 -18.74
CA THR A 193 -14.93 -9.46 -20.19
C THR A 193 -13.84 -8.65 -20.91
N GLN A 194 -13.43 -7.50 -20.35
CA GLN A 194 -12.46 -6.62 -20.98
C GLN A 194 -11.03 -6.86 -20.51
N HIS A 195 -10.86 -7.33 -19.27
CA HIS A 195 -9.54 -7.48 -18.66
C HIS A 195 -9.12 -8.94 -18.46
N ASN A 196 -9.95 -9.93 -18.79
CA ASN A 196 -9.66 -11.35 -18.55
C ASN A 196 -9.17 -11.58 -17.10
N LEU A 197 -9.86 -11.00 -16.13
CA LEU A 197 -9.59 -11.12 -14.70
C LEU A 197 -10.84 -11.61 -13.98
N THR A 198 -10.65 -12.53 -13.04
CA THR A 198 -11.74 -12.94 -12.15
C THR A 198 -11.69 -12.14 -10.86
N VAL A 199 -12.82 -12.03 -10.17
CA VAL A 199 -12.96 -11.27 -8.93
C VAL A 199 -13.57 -12.14 -7.84
N VAL A 200 -13.13 -11.92 -6.60
CA VAL A 200 -13.85 -12.33 -5.40
C VAL A 200 -13.89 -11.13 -4.46
N GLY A 201 -15.08 -10.68 -4.06
CA GLY A 201 -15.19 -9.54 -3.16
C GLY A 201 -16.45 -9.54 -2.32
N LEU A 202 -16.44 -8.74 -1.27
CA LEU A 202 -17.64 -8.50 -0.45
C LEU A 202 -18.66 -7.71 -1.24
N GLY A 203 -19.86 -8.29 -1.40
CA GLY A 203 -21.02 -7.59 -1.94
C GLY A 203 -21.73 -6.81 -0.84
N LEU A 204 -22.50 -5.77 -1.24
CA LEU A 204 -23.25 -4.91 -0.33
C LEU A 204 -24.34 -5.68 0.43
N ARG A 205 -23.95 -6.24 1.58
CA ARG A 205 -24.66 -6.46 2.86
C ARG A 205 -23.82 -7.50 3.61
N TYR A 206 -23.08 -7.05 4.63
CA TYR A 206 -22.42 -7.91 5.61
C TYR A 206 -23.08 -7.67 6.94
N CYS A 207 -23.63 -8.73 7.54
CA CYS A 207 -24.00 -8.65 8.91
C CYS A 207 -23.46 -9.91 9.69
N PRO A 208 -22.72 -9.75 10.83
CA PRO A 208 -22.05 -10.84 11.59
C PRO A 208 -22.68 -11.52 12.87
N LYS A 209 -23.91 -11.24 13.33
CA LYS A 209 -24.56 -11.80 14.55
C LYS A 209 -26.09 -11.83 14.41
N LYS A 210 -26.84 -12.91 14.69
CA LYS A 210 -28.33 -13.04 14.54
C LYS A 210 -29.05 -11.85 13.84
N ASN A 211 -29.51 -12.07 12.60
CA ASN A 211 -30.05 -11.08 11.62
C ASN A 211 -29.00 -10.48 10.67
N LYS A 212 -28.14 -11.38 10.21
CA LYS A 212 -26.74 -11.22 9.90
C LYS A 212 -26.20 -11.73 8.52
N VAL A 213 -26.52 -11.14 7.36
CA VAL A 213 -26.27 -11.72 6.01
C VAL A 213 -24.90 -11.33 5.47
N VAL A 214 -24.11 -12.26 4.96
CA VAL A 214 -22.84 -12.00 4.25
C VAL A 214 -23.03 -12.28 2.76
N LEU A 215 -22.86 -11.27 1.92
CA LEU A 215 -22.88 -11.42 0.47
C LEU A 215 -21.46 -11.37 -0.08
N LEU A 216 -21.11 -12.35 -0.89
CA LEU A 216 -19.89 -12.35 -1.70
C LEU A 216 -20.28 -12.36 -3.17
N LEU A 217 -19.53 -11.61 -3.96
CA LEU A 217 -19.59 -11.64 -5.41
C LEU A 217 -18.35 -12.39 -5.90
N SER A 218 -18.53 -13.34 -6.82
CA SER A 218 -17.41 -13.96 -7.52
C SER A 218 -17.72 -14.22 -8.99
N THR A 219 -16.72 -14.01 -9.83
CA THR A 219 -16.70 -14.44 -11.24
C THR A 219 -15.79 -15.65 -11.47
N MET A 220 -15.23 -16.23 -10.39
CA MET A 220 -14.35 -17.40 -10.42
C MET A 220 -15.10 -18.70 -10.06
N HIS A 221 -16.02 -18.62 -9.09
CA HIS A 221 -16.76 -19.79 -8.58
C HIS A 221 -18.09 -19.91 -9.32
N ASN A 222 -18.38 -21.10 -9.87
CA ASN A 222 -19.59 -21.38 -10.66
C ASN A 222 -20.56 -22.35 -9.96
N ASP A 223 -20.23 -22.80 -8.75
CA ASP A 223 -21.03 -23.73 -7.97
C ASP A 223 -21.24 -23.25 -6.53
N ALA A 224 -22.12 -23.96 -5.81
CA ALA A 224 -22.45 -23.69 -4.42
C ALA A 224 -21.76 -24.67 -3.46
N SER A 225 -20.53 -25.08 -3.80
CA SER A 225 -19.75 -26.06 -3.05
C SER A 225 -19.52 -25.62 -1.59
N VAL A 226 -19.51 -26.59 -0.69
CA VAL A 226 -19.32 -26.39 0.75
C VAL A 226 -18.18 -27.26 1.25
N ASN A 227 -17.28 -26.70 2.06
CA ASN A 227 -16.15 -27.42 2.62
C ASN A 227 -16.56 -28.35 3.77
N GLU A 228 -16.95 -29.58 3.43
CA GLU A 228 -17.42 -30.60 4.38
C GLU A 228 -16.35 -31.04 5.39
N GLY A 229 -15.06 -30.92 5.04
CA GLY A 229 -13.92 -31.29 5.89
C GLY A 229 -13.56 -30.28 6.99
N THR A 230 -14.24 -29.13 7.06
CA THR A 230 -13.98 -28.10 8.08
C THR A 230 -15.08 -28.05 9.12
N PRO A 231 -14.77 -27.81 10.42
CA PRO A 231 -15.79 -27.76 11.47
C PRO A 231 -16.88 -26.71 11.23
N LYS A 232 -16.56 -25.66 10.47
CA LYS A 232 -17.46 -24.54 10.18
C LYS A 232 -18.32 -24.75 8.93
N ARG A 233 -18.05 -25.77 8.10
CA ARG A 233 -18.75 -26.07 6.83
C ARG A 233 -19.06 -24.80 6.02
N LEU A 234 -18.04 -23.98 5.81
CA LEU A 234 -18.20 -22.72 5.07
C LEU A 234 -18.29 -23.03 3.57
N PRO A 235 -19.11 -22.27 2.81
CA PRO A 235 -19.01 -22.22 1.36
C PRO A 235 -17.57 -22.02 0.91
N GLU A 236 -17.18 -22.65 -0.20
CA GLU A 236 -15.83 -22.58 -0.73
C GLU A 236 -15.42 -21.13 -1.00
N ILE A 237 -16.31 -20.34 -1.61
CA ILE A 237 -16.12 -18.91 -1.88
C ILE A 237 -15.75 -18.10 -0.62
N ILE A 238 -16.36 -18.40 0.54
CA ILE A 238 -16.03 -17.74 1.82
C ILE A 238 -14.64 -18.16 2.29
N SER A 239 -14.32 -19.45 2.14
CA SER A 239 -13.02 -19.99 2.55
C SER A 239 -11.90 -19.39 1.69
N PHE A 240 -12.12 -19.33 0.38
CA PHE A 240 -11.23 -18.70 -0.59
C PHE A 240 -11.02 -17.22 -0.27
N TYR A 241 -12.10 -16.44 -0.16
CA TYR A 241 -12.03 -15.01 0.18
C TYR A 241 -11.23 -14.75 1.46
N ASN A 242 -11.47 -15.54 2.51
CA ASN A 242 -10.73 -15.37 3.77
C ASN A 242 -9.24 -15.69 3.65
N SER A 243 -8.86 -16.58 2.73
CA SER A 243 -7.46 -16.94 2.49
C SER A 243 -6.70 -15.87 1.70
N THR A 244 -7.38 -15.13 0.81
CA THR A 244 -6.75 -14.17 -0.11
C THR A 244 -6.93 -12.71 0.29
N LYS A 245 -7.97 -12.34 1.06
CA LYS A 245 -8.23 -10.94 1.44
C LYS A 245 -7.13 -10.30 2.30
N GLY A 246 -6.28 -11.11 2.93
CA GLY A 246 -5.28 -10.65 3.88
C GLY A 246 -3.96 -10.17 3.27
N GLY A 247 -3.80 -10.20 1.94
CA GLY A 247 -2.51 -9.90 1.29
C GLY A 247 -1.92 -8.55 1.72
N VAL A 248 -2.69 -7.47 1.58
CA VAL A 248 -2.28 -6.11 1.96
C VAL A 248 -2.08 -5.97 3.47
N ASP A 249 -2.99 -6.52 4.29
CA ASP A 249 -2.89 -6.52 5.76
C ASP A 249 -1.59 -7.17 6.26
N VAL A 250 -1.14 -8.25 5.61
CA VAL A 250 0.11 -8.93 5.95
C VAL A 250 1.30 -8.04 5.64
N VAL A 251 1.33 -7.39 4.48
CA VAL A 251 2.39 -6.43 4.13
C VAL A 251 2.45 -5.29 5.14
N ASP A 252 1.29 -4.72 5.51
CA ASP A 252 1.21 -3.65 6.50
C ASP A 252 1.74 -4.10 7.88
N ARG A 253 1.43 -5.34 8.29
CA ARG A 253 1.97 -5.92 9.52
C ARG A 253 3.49 -6.12 9.45
N LEU A 254 4.02 -6.63 8.33
CA LEU A 254 5.47 -6.84 8.14
C LEU A 254 6.23 -5.52 8.17
N LYS A 255 5.70 -4.48 7.50
CA LYS A 255 6.24 -3.12 7.51
C LYS A 255 6.30 -2.53 8.92
N LEU A 256 5.25 -2.71 9.73
CA LEU A 256 5.22 -2.19 11.10
C LEU A 256 6.26 -2.86 11.99
N ASN A 257 6.56 -4.14 11.77
CA ASN A 257 7.56 -4.85 12.56
C ASN A 257 8.94 -4.20 12.42
N TYR A 258 9.43 -3.96 11.21
CA TYR A 258 10.77 -3.41 10.96
C TYR A 258 10.69 -2.03 10.32
N SER A 259 9.81 -1.18 10.84
CA SER A 259 9.58 0.16 10.29
C SER A 259 10.84 1.01 10.36
N VAL A 260 11.12 1.78 9.32
CA VAL A 260 12.18 2.80 9.29
C VAL A 260 11.62 4.22 9.46
N ALA A 261 10.32 4.35 9.76
CA ALA A 261 9.65 5.64 9.91
C ALA A 261 10.19 6.39 11.15
N ARG A 262 10.51 7.68 10.98
CA ARG A 262 11.04 8.54 12.05
C ARG A 262 10.31 9.87 12.10
N THR A 263 10.14 10.39 13.31
CA THR A 263 9.81 11.80 13.52
C THR A 263 11.10 12.60 13.47
N CYS A 264 11.27 13.40 12.42
CA CYS A 264 12.42 14.30 12.25
C CYS A 264 12.21 15.62 12.98
#